data_AF-A0A0D2HEQ8-F1
#
_entry.id   AF-A0A0D2HEQ8-F1
#
_cell.length_a   1.000
_cell.length_b   1.000
_cell.length_c   1.000
_cell.angle_alpha   90.00
_cell.angle_beta   90.00
_cell.angle_gamma   90.00
#
_symmetry.space_group_name_H-M   'P 1'
#
loop_
_entity.id
_entity.type
_entity.pdbx_description
1 polymer ?
#
loop_
_entity_poly.entity_id
_entity_poly.type
_entity_poly.pdbx_seq_one_letter_code
_entity_poly.pdbx_strand_id
1 'polypeptide(L)'
;MRVVKGNLKTFTLDVDTGNQMTSFFCDNCGSTLYRKSSGISDGVAVMIGGVDGDEVLHASKPQVEIYTSNRPKWVTPIEGADQEEGIWHPRPDQLLKRG
;
A
#
# COMPACT_ATOMS: atom_id res chain seq x y z
N MET A 1 -11.08 -1.10 -6.57
CA MET A 1 -11.63 -0.21 -5.53
C MET A 1 -12.92 0.42 -6.05
N ARG A 2 -13.98 0.44 -5.24
CA ARG A 2 -15.28 1.02 -5.60
C ARG A 2 -15.64 2.08 -4.56
N VAL A 3 -15.93 3.30 -5.00
CA VAL A 3 -16.42 4.37 -4.13
C VAL A 3 -17.91 4.13 -3.89
N VAL A 4 -18.31 3.96 -2.63
CA VAL A 4 -19.72 3.76 -2.24
C VAL A 4 -20.39 5.09 -1.88
N LYS A 5 -19.63 6.04 -1.31
CA LYS A 5 -20.10 7.37 -0.92
C LYS A 5 -18.94 8.38 -0.94
N GLY A 6 -19.27 9.65 -1.19
CA GLY A 6 -18.32 10.78 -1.19
C GLY A 6 -17.57 10.93 -2.51
N ASN A 7 -16.73 11.97 -2.60
CA ASN A 7 -15.86 12.20 -3.75
C ASN A 7 -14.40 12.07 -3.35
N LEU A 8 -13.59 11.67 -4.31
CA LEU A 8 -12.14 11.60 -4.15
C LEU A 8 -11.48 12.65 -5.02
N LYS A 9 -10.46 13.30 -4.47
CA LYS A 9 -9.47 14.02 -5.26
C LYS A 9 -8.28 13.11 -5.53
N THR A 10 -7.58 13.39 -6.61
CA THR A 10 -6.42 12.61 -7.06
C THR A 10 -5.22 13.50 -7.29
N PHE A 11 -4.05 12.96 -6.98
CA PHE A 11 -2.78 13.60 -7.27
C PHE A 11 -1.77 12.55 -7.74
N THR A 12 -1.10 12.81 -8.86
CA THR A 12 -0.14 11.89 -9.49
C THR A 12 1.24 12.52 -9.51
N LEU A 13 2.24 11.73 -9.15
CA LEU A 13 3.66 12.08 -9.24
C LEU A 13 4.40 11.02 -10.07
N ASP A 14 5.38 11.46 -10.85
CA ASP A 14 6.41 10.57 -11.37
C ASP A 14 7.38 10.22 -10.22
N VAL A 15 7.67 8.94 -10.03
CA VAL A 15 8.58 8.44 -8.99
C VAL A 15 9.88 7.92 -9.62
N ASP A 16 10.94 7.83 -8.82
CA ASP A 16 12.32 7.53 -9.26
C ASP A 16 12.48 6.24 -10.10
N THR A 17 11.53 5.31 -10.01
CA THR A 17 11.51 4.08 -10.81
C THR A 17 10.96 4.28 -12.24
N GLY A 18 10.66 5.52 -12.64
CA GLY A 18 9.98 5.82 -13.92
C GLY A 18 8.50 5.47 -13.94
N ASN A 19 7.92 5.09 -12.79
CA ASN A 19 6.50 4.82 -12.64
C ASN A 19 5.75 6.08 -12.20
N GLN A 20 4.43 6.06 -12.38
CA GLN A 20 3.53 7.04 -11.79
C GLN A 20 2.90 6.48 -10.52
N MET A 21 2.87 7.29 -9.45
CA MET A 21 2.14 7.01 -8.23
C MET A 21 0.97 7.98 -8.12
N THR A 22 -0.25 7.46 -8.17
CA THR A 22 -1.49 8.23 -7.99
C THR A 22 -2.05 8.00 -6.59
N SER A 23 -2.16 9.06 -5.81
CA SER A 23 -2.85 9.07 -4.52
C SER A 23 -4.32 9.46 -4.70
N PHE A 24 -5.21 8.73 -4.03
CA PHE A 24 -6.65 8.99 -3.98
C PHE A 24 -7.03 9.34 -2.54
N PHE A 25 -7.60 10.54 -2.34
CA PHE A 25 -7.85 11.08 -1.00
C PHE A 25 -9.21 11.76 -0.89
N CYS A 26 -9.75 11.78 0.32
CA CYS A 26 -11.02 12.41 0.64
C CYS A 26 -10.97 13.91 0.30
N ASP A 27 -11.95 14.41 -0.46
CA ASP A 27 -12.02 15.82 -0.85
C ASP A 27 -12.27 16.78 0.31
N ASN A 28 -12.88 16.27 1.39
CA ASN A 28 -13.30 17.03 2.56
C ASN A 28 -12.24 17.08 3.67
N CYS A 29 -11.67 15.92 4.06
CA CYS A 29 -10.70 15.86 5.17
C CYS A 29 -9.24 15.68 4.71
N GLY A 30 -8.98 15.44 3.43
CA GLY A 30 -7.63 15.27 2.89
C GLY A 30 -6.95 13.93 3.19
N SER A 31 -7.57 13.04 3.98
CA SER A 31 -7.02 11.72 4.28
C SER A 31 -6.80 10.91 3.00
N THR A 32 -5.57 10.41 2.81
CA THR A 32 -5.28 9.47 1.72
C THR A 32 -5.90 8.12 2.04
N LEU A 33 -6.67 7.57 1.10
CA LEU A 33 -7.36 6.29 1.30
C LEU A 33 -6.57 5.15 0.66
N TYR A 34 -6.15 5.34 -0.58
CA TYR A 34 -5.33 4.36 -1.29
C TYR A 34 -4.46 5.01 -2.36
N ARG A 35 -3.45 4.26 -2.82
CA ARG A 35 -2.59 4.63 -3.94
C ARG A 35 -2.59 3.55 -5.01
N LYS A 36 -2.34 3.98 -6.26
CA LYS A 36 -2.08 3.11 -7.40
C LYS A 36 -0.74 3.46 -8.01
N SER A 37 0.04 2.44 -8.36
CA SER A 37 1.25 2.61 -9.15
C SER A 37 1.00 2.14 -10.58
N SER A 38 1.52 2.85 -11.58
CA SER A 38 1.53 2.36 -12.97
C SER A 38 2.35 1.08 -13.14
N GLY A 39 3.27 0.78 -12.21
CA GLY A 39 4.09 -0.44 -12.22
C GLY A 39 3.38 -1.68 -11.66
N ILE A 40 2.17 -1.54 -11.11
CA ILE A 40 1.41 -2.65 -10.53
C ILE A 40 0.00 -2.65 -11.13
N SER A 41 -0.27 -3.56 -12.07
CA SER A 41 -1.55 -3.61 -12.80
C SER A 41 -2.74 -4.04 -11.92
N ASP A 42 -2.52 -4.99 -11.01
CA ASP A 42 -3.60 -5.70 -10.31
C ASP A 42 -3.62 -5.47 -8.80
N GLY A 43 -3.01 -4.37 -8.33
CA GLY A 43 -2.85 -4.05 -6.92
C GLY A 43 -3.17 -2.60 -6.57
N VAL A 44 -3.50 -2.36 -5.31
CA VAL A 44 -3.64 -1.03 -4.72
C VAL A 44 -3.01 -1.04 -3.34
N ALA A 45 -2.34 0.05 -2.96
CA ALA A 45 -1.86 0.22 -1.60
C ALA A 45 -2.93 0.93 -0.78
N VAL A 46 -3.49 0.26 0.22
CA VAL A 46 -4.55 0.83 1.09
C VAL A 46 -3.93 1.39 2.36
N MET A 47 -4.37 2.58 2.78
CA MET A 47 -3.96 3.16 4.06
C MET A 47 -4.68 2.45 5.20
N ILE A 48 -3.96 1.58 5.89
CA ILE A 48 -4.55 0.65 6.87
C ILE A 48 -5.21 1.36 8.06
N GLY A 49 -4.72 2.54 8.45
CA GLY A 49 -5.30 3.34 9.53
C GLY A 49 -6.68 3.96 9.21
N GLY A 50 -7.15 3.85 7.97
CA GLY A 50 -8.50 4.25 7.57
C GLY A 50 -9.47 3.09 7.37
N VAL A 51 -9.08 1.86 7.73
CA VAL A 51 -9.96 0.69 7.67
C VAL A 51 -10.72 0.59 8.98
N ASP A 52 -12.04 0.37 8.89
CA ASP A 52 -12.89 0.19 10.05
C ASP A 52 -12.64 -1.18 10.70
N GLY A 53 -12.63 -1.21 12.05
CA GLY A 53 -12.33 -2.42 12.82
C GLY A 53 -10.85 -2.76 12.89
N ASP A 54 -10.51 -3.83 13.61
CA ASP A 54 -9.14 -4.32 13.75
C ASP A 54 -8.94 -5.73 13.19
N GLU A 55 -10.01 -6.38 12.71
CA GLU A 55 -9.98 -7.76 12.25
C GLU A 55 -8.99 -7.96 11.11
N VAL A 56 -8.95 -7.01 10.17
CA VAL A 56 -7.98 -7.05 9.05
C VAL A 56 -6.54 -6.86 9.53
N LEU A 57 -6.31 -6.08 10.59
CA LEU A 57 -4.99 -5.81 11.13
C LEU A 57 -4.39 -7.08 11.73
N HIS A 58 -5.23 -7.87 12.39
CA HIS A 58 -4.85 -9.15 13.00
C HIS A 58 -4.78 -10.29 11.97
N ALA A 59 -5.65 -10.28 10.96
CA ALA A 59 -5.67 -11.31 9.93
C ALA A 59 -4.61 -11.11 8.84
N SER A 60 -4.10 -9.89 8.65
CA SER A 60 -3.21 -9.53 7.53
C SER A 60 -1.87 -8.99 8.02
N LYS A 61 -1.10 -9.82 8.71
CA LYS A 61 0.29 -9.49 9.09
C LYS A 61 1.12 -9.18 7.83
N PRO A 62 1.89 -8.08 7.80
CA PRO A 62 2.75 -7.77 6.65
C PRO A 62 3.72 -8.92 6.36
N GLN A 63 3.78 -9.32 5.09
CA GLN A 63 4.68 -10.37 4.60
C GLN A 63 5.96 -9.80 3.99
N VAL A 64 5.97 -8.51 3.67
CA VAL A 64 7.08 -7.80 3.06
C VAL A 64 7.14 -6.38 3.62
N GLU A 65 8.34 -5.92 3.95
CA GLU A 65 8.63 -4.53 4.28
C GLU A 65 9.51 -3.94 3.17
N ILE A 66 9.10 -2.78 2.63
CA ILE A 66 9.80 -2.08 1.54
C ILE A 66 10.53 -0.86 2.06
N TYR A 67 11.62 -0.48 1.38
CA TYR A 67 12.50 0.63 1.77
C TYR A 67 13.05 0.46 3.20
N THR A 68 13.48 -0.76 3.53
CA THR A 68 13.89 -1.09 4.91
C THR A 68 15.11 -0.31 5.39
N SER A 69 15.95 0.18 4.48
CA SER A 69 17.05 1.10 4.75
C SER A 69 16.60 2.42 5.36
N ASN A 70 15.36 2.85 5.11
CA ASN A 70 14.76 4.05 5.69
C ASN A 70 14.06 3.78 7.05
N ARG A 71 14.04 2.53 7.54
CA ARG A 71 13.38 2.17 8.80
C ARG A 71 14.01 2.94 9.97
N PRO A 72 13.21 3.64 10.80
CA PRO A 72 13.73 4.23 12.03
C PRO A 72 14.36 3.17 12.92
N LYS A 73 15.55 3.45 13.48
CA LYS A 73 16.34 2.46 14.25
C LYS A 73 15.62 1.85 15.46
N TRP A 74 14.58 2.51 15.97
CA TRP A 74 13.78 2.05 17.12
C TRP A 74 12.63 1.11 16.70
N VAL A 75 12.35 0.96 15.41
CA VAL A 75 11.36 0.02 14.87
C VAL A 75 12.07 -1.29 14.55
N THR A 76 11.62 -2.39 15.12
CA THR A 76 12.14 -3.73 14.80
C THR A 76 11.51 -4.26 13.51
N PRO A 77 12.23 -5.07 12.71
CA PRO A 77 11.64 -5.77 11.57
C PRO A 77 10.45 -6.64 12.02
N ILE A 78 9.46 -6.79 11.14
CA ILE A 78 8.33 -7.68 11.36
C ILE A 78 8.82 -9.12 11.19
N GLU A 79 8.67 -9.93 12.22
CA GLU A 79 9.10 -11.33 12.19
C GLU A 79 8.46 -12.09 11.02
N GLY A 80 9.30 -12.71 10.19
CA GLY A 80 8.88 -13.49 9.03
C GLY A 80 8.54 -12.68 7.78
N ALA A 81 8.64 -11.34 7.81
CA ALA A 81 8.48 -10.51 6.62
C ALA A 81 9.78 -10.43 5.82
N ASP A 82 9.68 -10.59 4.49
CA ASP A 82 10.79 -10.30 3.56
C ASP A 82 11.19 -8.81 3.69
N GLN A 83 12.49 -8.54 3.59
CA GLN A 83 13.06 -7.20 3.77
C GLN A 83 13.61 -6.72 2.43
N GLU A 84 12.94 -5.75 1.82
CA GLU A 84 13.19 -5.35 0.43
C GLU A 84 13.56 -3.86 0.32
N GLU A 85 14.46 -3.57 -0.63
CA GLU A 85 14.77 -2.20 -1.03
C GLU A 85 14.05 -1.85 -2.33
N GLY A 86 13.39 -0.69 -2.35
CA GLY A 86 12.67 -0.21 -3.53
C GLY A 86 11.23 -0.72 -3.64
N ILE A 87 10.69 -0.74 -4.86
CA ILE A 87 9.31 -1.16 -5.13
C ILE A 87 9.22 -2.69 -5.06
N TRP A 88 8.40 -3.20 -4.14
CA TRP A 88 8.03 -4.61 -4.17
C TRP A 88 7.09 -4.91 -5.34
N HIS A 89 7.44 -5.93 -6.10
CA HIS A 89 6.60 -6.50 -7.14
C HIS A 89 6.09 -7.84 -6.62
N PRO A 90 4.78 -8.11 -6.70
CA PRO A 90 4.25 -9.39 -6.25
C PRO A 90 4.91 -10.52 -7.02
N ARG A 91 5.64 -11.40 -6.32
CA ARG A 91 6.09 -12.65 -6.91
C ARG A 91 4.85 -13.53 -7.17
N PRO A 92 4.82 -14.34 -8.25
CA PRO A 92 3.64 -15.16 -8.57
C PRO A 92 3.17 -16.08 -7.44
N ASP A 93 4.08 -16.52 -6.58
CA ASP A 93 3.83 -17.34 -5.38
C ASP A 93 3.19 -16.56 -4.21
N GLN A 94 3.28 -15.23 -4.21
CA GLN A 94 2.74 -14.35 -3.17
C GLN A 94 1.36 -13.79 -3.52
N LEU A 95 0.89 -13.97 -4.75
CA LEU A 95 -0.46 -13.61 -5.14
C LEU A 95 -1.45 -14.59 -4.49
N LEU A 96 -2.40 -14.06 -3.71
CA LEU A 96 -3.53 -14.84 -3.21
C LEU A 96 -4.16 -15.59 -4.39
N LYS A 97 -4.13 -16.93 -4.33
CA LYS A 97 -4.86 -17.75 -5.30
C LYS A 97 -6.33 -17.37 -5.17
N ARG A 98 -6.85 -16.64 -6.15
CA ARG A 98 -8.28 -16.34 -6.24
C ARG A 98 -8.98 -17.69 -6.43
N GLY A 99 -9.62 -18.18 -5.37
CA GLY A 99 -10.55 -19.30 -5.42
C GLY A 99 -11.82 -18.94 -6.16
#